data_AF-A0A382G1A1-F1
#
_entry.id   AF-A0A382G1A1-F1
#
_cell.length_a   1.000
_cell.length_b   1.000
_cell.length_c   1.000
_cell.angle_alpha   90.00
_cell.angle_beta   90.00
_cell.angle_gamma   90.00
#
_symmetry.space_group_name_H-M   'P 1'
#
loop_
_entity.id
_entity.type
_entity.pdbx_description
1 polymer ?
#
loop_
_entity_poly.entity_id
_entity_poly.type
_entity_poly.pdbx_seq_one_letter_code
_entity_poly.pdbx_strand_id
1 'polypeptide(L)'
;MNPILTFFSQLSERFGDLSQGQKVASLVLATVTIGSVLAMSFWIKTPDLQLLYANLSEKDASAIVDNLRTQKIPYELSNQGKTIRVPANQVHEIRLKMASEGLPEGSEVGLEIFDETSLGMTDFIQKLNFQRALQGELSRTIKTLDAVDHARVHLVIPKQTLFIREKPKGKASVTIKTKAGKTLNEKQVQGIVHLVSSSVEGITADNVAVVDVKGNLLSGSQEMNAGAARSSSNYQHKRRVEQELEKNILAMLEDALGQGMVIARVTADLDFEKNDQTEEIYDPDSAVIRS
;
A
#
# COMPACT_ATOMS: atom_id res chain seq x y z
N MET A 1 23.73 -66.13 -3.49
CA MET A 1 24.75 -65.90 -4.54
C MET A 1 24.50 -64.52 -5.12
N ASN A 2 25.47 -63.60 -5.03
CA ASN A 2 25.29 -62.24 -5.54
C ASN A 2 25.38 -62.25 -7.07
N PRO A 3 24.30 -61.91 -7.79
CA PRO A 3 24.26 -62.00 -9.26
C PRO A 3 25.30 -61.09 -9.94
N ILE A 4 25.73 -60.04 -9.24
CA ILE A 4 26.76 -59.11 -9.67
C ILE A 4 28.13 -59.81 -9.74
N LEU A 5 28.49 -60.63 -8.74
CA LEU A 5 29.81 -61.27 -8.70
C LEU A 5 29.95 -62.34 -9.79
N THR A 6 28.89 -63.08 -10.09
CA THR A 6 28.86 -64.09 -11.16
C THR A 6 28.91 -63.47 -12.56
N PHE A 7 28.38 -62.26 -12.72
CA PHE A 7 28.48 -61.51 -13.97
C PHE A 7 29.91 -61.05 -14.24
N PHE A 8 30.62 -60.54 -13.22
CA PHE A 8 32.02 -60.13 -13.35
C PHE A 8 32.96 -61.30 -13.63
N SER A 9 32.73 -62.47 -13.02
CA SER A 9 33.57 -63.66 -13.28
C SER A 9 33.38 -64.18 -14.70
N GLN A 10 32.13 -64.29 -15.19
CA GLN A 10 31.83 -64.71 -16.56
C GLN A 10 32.37 -63.72 -17.60
N LEU A 11 32.36 -62.43 -17.31
CA LEU A 11 32.94 -61.40 -18.16
C LEU A 11 34.47 -61.52 -18.24
N SER A 12 35.13 -61.87 -17.13
CA SER A 12 36.58 -62.03 -17.08
C SER A 12 37.08 -63.28 -17.84
N GLU A 13 36.36 -64.40 -17.75
CA GLU A 13 36.66 -65.62 -18.53
C GLU A 13 36.49 -65.37 -20.03
N ARG A 14 35.36 -64.78 -20.43
CA ARG A 14 35.08 -64.40 -21.83
C ARG A 14 36.11 -63.41 -22.38
N PHE A 15 36.71 -62.57 -21.53
CA PHE A 15 37.75 -61.63 -21.93
C PHE A 15 39.10 -62.31 -22.12
N GLY A 16 39.39 -63.38 -21.36
CA GLY A 16 40.60 -64.19 -21.48
C GLY A 16 40.75 -64.88 -22.84
N ASP A 17 39.64 -65.39 -23.37
CA ASP A 17 39.58 -66.19 -24.61
C ASP A 17 39.59 -65.38 -25.92
N LEU A 18 39.57 -64.04 -25.84
CA LEU A 18 39.56 -63.16 -27.01
C LEU A 18 40.95 -62.98 -27.63
N SER A 19 40.99 -62.85 -28.96
CA SER A 19 42.22 -62.52 -29.68
C SER A 19 42.73 -61.13 -29.29
N GLN A 20 44.04 -60.87 -29.46
CA GLN A 20 44.66 -59.62 -29.00
C GLN A 20 44.01 -58.36 -29.62
N GLY A 21 43.51 -58.45 -30.87
CA GLY A 21 42.74 -57.38 -31.51
C GLY A 21 41.34 -57.19 -30.92
N GLN A 22 40.65 -58.26 -30.53
CA GLN A 22 39.33 -58.20 -29.91
C GLN A 22 39.39 -57.65 -28.47
N LYS A 23 40.46 -57.94 -27.73
CA LYS A 23 40.73 -57.35 -26.41
C LYS A 23 40.86 -55.82 -26.49
N VAL A 24 41.65 -55.30 -27.44
CA VAL A 24 41.79 -53.86 -27.65
C VAL A 24 40.45 -53.22 -28.08
N ALA A 25 39.72 -53.86 -29.01
CA ALA A 25 38.43 -53.34 -29.47
C ALA A 25 37.39 -53.23 -28.34
N SER A 26 37.31 -54.23 -27.46
CA SER A 26 36.38 -54.22 -26.32
C SER A 26 36.73 -53.16 -25.25
N LEU A 27 38.02 -52.91 -25.01
CA LEU A 27 38.49 -51.88 -24.07
C LEU A 27 38.19 -50.47 -24.59
N VAL A 28 38.39 -50.24 -25.89
CA VAL A 28 37.99 -48.99 -26.56
C VAL A 28 36.47 -48.80 -26.47
N LEU A 29 35.68 -49.84 -26.78
CA LEU A 29 34.21 -49.77 -26.70
C LEU A 29 33.76 -49.43 -25.27
N ALA A 30 34.30 -50.09 -24.25
CA ALA A 30 33.96 -49.81 -22.86
C ALA A 30 34.30 -48.35 -22.47
N THR A 31 35.46 -47.86 -22.89
CA THR A 31 35.89 -46.48 -22.62
C THR A 31 34.97 -45.46 -23.29
N VAL A 32 34.59 -45.68 -24.54
CA VAL A 32 33.64 -44.82 -25.28
C VAL A 32 32.26 -44.85 -24.61
N THR A 33 31.80 -46.02 -24.17
CA THR A 33 30.49 -46.15 -23.52
C THR A 33 30.46 -45.41 -22.20
N ILE A 34 31.48 -45.56 -21.36
CA ILE A 34 31.62 -44.85 -20.08
C ILE A 34 31.76 -43.34 -20.32
N GLY A 35 32.59 -42.95 -21.29
CA GLY A 35 32.77 -41.54 -21.68
C GLY A 35 31.47 -40.90 -22.16
N SER A 36 30.67 -41.62 -22.95
CA SER A 36 29.37 -41.15 -23.45
C SER A 36 28.35 -40.99 -22.32
N VAL A 37 28.26 -41.95 -21.39
CA VAL A 37 27.37 -41.85 -20.21
C VAL A 37 27.76 -40.67 -19.32
N LEU A 38 29.05 -40.46 -19.10
CA LEU A 38 29.54 -39.30 -18.34
C LEU A 38 29.23 -37.99 -19.07
N ALA A 39 29.52 -37.88 -20.36
CA ALA A 39 29.22 -36.70 -21.17
C ALA A 39 27.72 -36.37 -21.16
N MET A 40 26.86 -37.38 -21.30
CA MET A 40 25.41 -37.22 -21.27
C MET A 40 24.90 -36.81 -19.88
N SER A 41 25.51 -37.33 -18.81
CA SER A 41 25.21 -36.90 -17.43
C SER A 41 25.61 -35.45 -17.16
N PHE A 42 26.65 -34.92 -17.80
CA PHE A 42 27.03 -33.51 -17.67
C PHE A 42 26.12 -32.59 -18.50
N TRP A 43 25.68 -33.01 -19.69
CA TRP A 43 24.75 -32.25 -20.53
C TRP A 43 23.35 -32.07 -19.92
N ILE A 44 22.88 -33.00 -19.09
CA ILE A 44 21.57 -32.89 -18.42
C ILE A 44 21.58 -31.86 -17.27
N LYS A 45 22.75 -31.39 -16.82
CA LYS A 45 22.88 -30.58 -15.59
C LYS A 45 22.83 -29.06 -15.79
N THR A 46 22.60 -28.53 -16.99
CA THR A 46 22.42 -27.08 -17.17
C THR A 46 20.94 -26.72 -16.99
N PRO A 47 20.52 -26.17 -15.83
CA PRO A 47 19.15 -25.71 -15.67
C PRO A 47 18.88 -24.57 -16.65
N ASP A 48 17.82 -24.68 -17.44
CA ASP A 48 17.31 -23.56 -18.24
C ASP A 48 16.74 -22.51 -17.27
N LEU A 49 17.44 -21.39 -17.13
CA LEU A 49 17.11 -20.34 -16.18
C LEU A 49 16.30 -19.23 -16.84
N GLN A 50 15.03 -19.13 -16.45
CA GLN A 50 14.11 -18.14 -16.94
C GLN A 50 13.88 -17.03 -15.90
N LEU A 51 13.58 -15.83 -16.40
CA LEU A 51 13.32 -14.66 -15.59
C LEU A 51 12.12 -14.88 -14.65
N LEU A 52 12.37 -14.80 -13.34
CA LEU A 52 11.31 -14.79 -12.34
C LEU A 52 10.77 -13.37 -12.15
N TYR A 53 11.66 -12.44 -11.76
CA TYR A 53 11.40 -11.02 -11.56
C TYR A 53 12.60 -10.17 -12.00
N ALA A 54 12.34 -8.96 -12.48
CA ALA A 54 13.33 -7.95 -12.83
C ALA A 54 13.04 -6.63 -12.12
N ASN A 55 14.06 -5.78 -12.00
CA ASN A 55 13.98 -4.44 -11.44
C ASN A 55 13.42 -4.39 -10.00
N LEU A 56 13.83 -5.35 -9.17
CA LEU A 56 13.41 -5.42 -7.77
C LEU A 56 14.09 -4.34 -6.92
N SER A 57 13.38 -3.87 -5.90
CA SER A 57 13.98 -3.14 -4.79
C SER A 57 14.92 -4.07 -3.99
N GLU A 58 15.91 -3.54 -3.28
CA GLU A 58 16.81 -4.37 -2.45
C GLU A 58 16.03 -5.18 -1.40
N LYS A 59 14.97 -4.58 -0.85
CA LYS A 59 14.10 -5.22 0.14
C LYS A 59 13.34 -6.41 -0.47
N ASP A 60 12.71 -6.21 -1.63
CA ASP A 60 11.99 -7.28 -2.34
C ASP A 60 12.94 -8.37 -2.83
N ALA A 61 14.11 -7.99 -3.35
CA ALA A 61 15.14 -8.93 -3.77
C ALA A 61 15.61 -9.82 -2.60
N SER A 62 15.87 -9.22 -1.43
CA SER A 62 16.24 -9.99 -0.23
C SER A 62 15.13 -10.95 0.19
N ALA A 63 13.88 -10.49 0.25
CA ALA A 63 12.75 -11.32 0.66
C ALA A 63 12.51 -12.50 -0.30
N ILE A 64 12.60 -12.25 -1.61
CA ILE A 64 12.46 -13.29 -2.64
C ILE A 64 13.63 -14.29 -2.56
N VAL A 65 14.86 -13.81 -2.38
CA VAL A 65 16.04 -14.67 -2.24
C VAL A 65 15.95 -15.56 -0.99
N ASP A 66 15.53 -15.02 0.14
CA ASP A 66 15.37 -15.79 1.38
C ASP A 66 14.27 -16.85 1.25
N ASN A 67 13.19 -16.53 0.52
CA ASN A 67 12.15 -17.49 0.19
C ASN A 67 12.68 -18.63 -0.71
N LEU A 68 13.38 -18.30 -1.79
CA LEU A 68 13.99 -19.29 -2.69
C LEU A 68 15.00 -20.18 -1.97
N ARG A 69 15.80 -19.60 -1.06
CA ARG A 69 16.77 -20.33 -0.22
C ARG A 69 16.08 -21.30 0.73
N THR A 70 15.01 -20.86 1.38
CA THR A 70 14.20 -21.70 2.28
C THR A 70 13.61 -22.91 1.54
N GLN A 71 13.18 -22.70 0.30
CA GLN A 71 12.62 -23.74 -0.55
C GLN A 71 13.67 -24.57 -1.30
N LYS A 72 14.96 -24.26 -1.12
CA LYS A 72 16.09 -24.92 -1.81
C LYS A 72 15.97 -24.88 -3.34
N ILE A 73 15.38 -23.83 -3.87
CA ILE A 73 15.24 -23.62 -5.31
C ILE A 73 16.54 -22.99 -5.82
N PRO A 74 17.19 -23.55 -6.85
CA PRO A 74 18.36 -22.92 -7.44
C PRO A 74 17.95 -21.60 -8.12
N TYR A 75 18.76 -20.55 -7.93
CA TYR A 75 18.49 -19.23 -8.49
C TYR A 75 19.79 -18.56 -8.94
N GLU A 76 19.66 -17.63 -9.88
CA GLU A 76 20.75 -16.78 -10.33
C GLU A 76 20.38 -15.31 -10.13
N LEU A 77 21.32 -14.55 -9.60
CA LEU A 77 21.23 -13.10 -9.43
C LEU A 77 22.01 -12.41 -10.53
N SER A 78 21.36 -11.47 -11.21
CA SER A 78 21.97 -10.61 -12.22
C SER A 78 21.59 -9.15 -11.95
N ASN A 79 22.22 -8.22 -12.67
CA ASN A 79 21.96 -6.78 -12.52
C ASN A 79 22.08 -6.30 -11.06
N GLN A 80 23.23 -6.57 -10.43
CA GLN A 80 23.49 -6.23 -9.02
C GLN A 80 22.46 -6.79 -8.01
N GLY A 81 21.82 -7.92 -8.33
CA GLY A 81 20.83 -8.56 -7.46
C GLY A 81 19.39 -8.09 -7.67
N LYS A 82 19.15 -7.15 -8.59
CA LYS A 82 17.80 -6.65 -8.91
C LYS A 82 17.02 -7.56 -9.87
N THR A 83 17.68 -8.56 -10.44
CA THR A 83 17.07 -9.51 -11.37
C THR A 83 17.33 -10.94 -10.89
N ILE A 84 16.25 -11.72 -10.77
CA ILE A 84 16.27 -13.09 -10.26
C ILE A 84 15.78 -14.04 -11.35
N ARG A 85 16.58 -15.07 -11.65
CA ARG A 85 16.22 -16.16 -12.57
C ARG A 85 16.12 -17.48 -11.82
N VAL A 86 15.19 -18.35 -12.23
CA VAL A 86 14.94 -19.67 -11.65
C VAL A 86 14.68 -20.70 -12.76
N PRO A 87 14.72 -22.01 -12.48
CA PRO A 87 14.44 -23.04 -13.48
C PRO A 87 13.10 -22.81 -14.20
N ALA A 88 13.13 -22.81 -15.53
CA ALA A 88 11.98 -22.54 -16.40
C ALA A 88 10.77 -23.42 -16.07
N ASN A 89 11.00 -24.67 -15.67
CA ASN A 89 9.96 -25.62 -15.31
C ASN A 89 9.18 -25.27 -14.02
N GLN A 90 9.70 -24.37 -13.18
CA GLN A 90 9.12 -24.01 -11.88
C GLN A 90 8.68 -22.54 -11.79
N VAL A 91 8.98 -21.70 -12.79
CA VAL A 91 8.70 -20.25 -12.75
C VAL A 91 7.25 -19.94 -12.38
N HIS A 92 6.29 -20.61 -13.01
CA HIS A 92 4.87 -20.34 -12.80
C HIS A 92 4.39 -20.76 -11.40
N GLU A 93 4.84 -21.92 -10.93
CA GLU A 93 4.52 -22.43 -9.59
C GLU A 93 5.11 -21.51 -8.51
N ILE A 94 6.37 -21.10 -8.68
CA ILE A 94 7.06 -20.17 -7.78
C ILE A 94 6.32 -18.83 -7.70
N ARG A 95 5.91 -18.27 -8.85
CA ARG A 95 5.13 -17.02 -8.87
C ARG A 95 3.80 -17.15 -8.14
N LEU A 96 3.07 -18.23 -8.36
CA LEU A 96 1.79 -18.46 -7.71
C LEU A 96 1.96 -18.56 -6.18
N LYS A 97 3.00 -19.27 -5.74
CA LYS A 97 3.34 -19.41 -4.33
C LYS A 97 3.78 -18.09 -3.70
N MET A 98 4.67 -17.35 -4.35
CA MET A 98 5.11 -16.03 -3.87
C MET A 98 3.95 -15.03 -3.80
N ALA A 99 3.02 -15.06 -4.75
CA ALA A 99 1.82 -14.25 -4.69
C ALA A 99 0.95 -14.58 -3.47
N SER A 100 0.84 -15.86 -3.10
CA SER A 100 0.13 -16.27 -1.88
C SER A 100 0.80 -15.79 -0.59
N GLU A 101 2.11 -15.56 -0.64
CA GLU A 101 2.92 -15.05 0.46
C GLU A 101 3.06 -13.50 0.42
N GLY A 102 2.43 -12.84 -0.55
CA GLY A 102 2.45 -11.38 -0.70
C GLY A 102 3.75 -10.82 -1.29
N LEU A 103 4.54 -11.64 -1.99
CA LEU A 103 5.81 -11.27 -2.62
C LEU A 103 5.68 -11.12 -4.15
N PRO A 104 6.37 -10.12 -4.75
CA PRO A 104 7.00 -8.97 -4.10
C PRO A 104 5.96 -8.07 -3.43
N GLU A 105 6.33 -7.35 -2.37
CA GLU A 105 5.42 -6.48 -1.61
C GLU A 105 4.86 -5.32 -2.48
N GLY A 106 5.45 -5.12 -3.65
CA GLY A 106 5.07 -4.10 -4.61
C GLY A 106 5.73 -2.79 -4.23
N SER A 107 6.77 -2.42 -4.97
CA SER A 107 7.16 -1.02 -5.07
C SER A 107 5.98 -0.24 -5.65
N GLU A 108 5.36 0.61 -4.83
CA GLU A 108 4.42 1.65 -5.31
C GLU A 108 5.10 2.37 -6.48
N VAL A 109 4.53 2.20 -7.67
CA VAL A 109 5.01 2.79 -8.92
C VAL A 109 5.00 4.31 -8.76
N GLY A 110 6.17 4.91 -8.58
CA GLY A 110 6.37 6.34 -8.37
C GLY A 110 6.90 7.02 -9.64
N LEU A 111 7.88 7.93 -9.48
CA LEU A 111 8.53 8.64 -10.59
C LEU A 111 9.41 7.74 -11.47
N GLU A 112 9.70 6.51 -11.05
CA GLU A 112 10.63 5.60 -11.75
C GLU A 112 10.13 5.17 -13.16
N ILE A 113 8.83 5.37 -13.46
CA ILE A 113 8.26 5.14 -14.81
C ILE A 113 8.68 6.19 -15.83
N PHE A 114 9.26 7.31 -15.41
CA PHE A 114 9.70 8.37 -16.31
C PHE A 114 11.13 8.19 -16.82
N ASP A 115 11.94 7.40 -16.12
CA ASP A 115 13.32 7.11 -16.53
C ASP A 115 13.36 6.27 -17.82
N GLU A 116 12.29 5.53 -18.11
CA GLU A 116 12.07 4.83 -19.39
C GLU A 116 11.26 5.72 -20.35
N THR A 117 11.88 6.77 -20.88
CA THR A 117 11.24 7.59 -21.91
C THR A 117 11.18 6.81 -23.24
N SER A 118 10.09 6.07 -23.47
CA SER A 118 9.86 5.43 -24.78
C SER A 118 9.59 6.51 -25.84
N LEU A 119 10.38 6.53 -26.91
CA LEU A 119 10.14 7.39 -28.09
C LEU A 119 8.69 7.17 -28.60
N GLY A 120 7.89 8.24 -28.62
CA GLY A 120 6.48 8.21 -29.08
C GLY A 120 5.40 8.44 -28.00
N MET A 121 5.75 8.85 -26.78
CA MET A 121 4.74 9.20 -25.76
C MET A 121 3.90 10.42 -26.17
N THR A 122 2.57 10.29 -26.05
CA THR A 122 1.63 11.40 -26.24
C THR A 122 1.52 12.26 -24.98
N ASP A 123 1.14 13.54 -25.12
CA ASP A 123 0.88 14.44 -23.99
C ASP A 123 -0.10 13.87 -22.95
N PHE A 124 -1.07 13.05 -23.41
CA PHE A 124 -2.01 12.37 -22.54
C PHE A 124 -1.31 11.36 -21.62
N ILE A 125 -0.40 10.56 -22.19
CA ILE A 125 0.37 9.56 -21.44
C ILE A 125 1.32 10.24 -20.45
N GLN A 126 1.99 11.33 -20.85
CA GLN A 126 2.85 12.09 -19.95
C GLN A 126 2.08 12.64 -18.74
N LYS A 127 0.91 13.25 -18.96
CA LYS A 127 0.04 13.76 -17.88
C LYS A 127 -0.44 12.65 -16.95
N LEU A 128 -0.83 11.51 -17.51
CA LEU A 128 -1.28 10.36 -16.73
C LEU A 128 -0.15 9.79 -15.87
N ASN A 129 1.06 9.66 -16.42
CA ASN A 129 2.23 9.24 -15.68
C ASN A 129 2.59 10.25 -14.57
N PHE A 130 2.44 11.55 -14.84
CA PHE A 130 2.75 12.60 -13.87
C PHE A 130 1.79 12.53 -12.69
N GLN A 131 0.50 12.33 -12.97
CA GLN A 131 -0.51 12.13 -11.95
C GLN A 131 -0.22 10.87 -11.10
N ARG A 132 0.20 9.75 -11.72
CA ARG A 132 0.56 8.52 -10.99
C ARG A 132 1.77 8.71 -10.09
N ALA A 133 2.81 9.36 -10.61
CA ALA A 133 3.99 9.72 -9.85
C ALA A 133 3.64 10.56 -8.61
N LEU A 134 2.83 11.61 -8.78
CA LEU A 134 2.41 12.48 -7.68
C LEU A 134 1.62 11.72 -6.61
N GLN A 135 0.75 10.79 -7.02
CA GLN A 135 0.04 9.88 -6.10
C GLN A 135 1.00 8.98 -5.32
N GLY A 136 2.02 8.43 -5.99
CA GLY A 136 3.06 7.61 -5.38
C GLY A 136 3.90 8.39 -4.36
N GLU A 137 4.39 9.57 -4.72
CA GLU A 137 5.20 10.42 -3.85
C GLU A 137 4.43 10.92 -2.62
N LEU A 138 3.17 11.32 -2.78
CA LEU A 138 2.31 11.67 -1.66
C LEU A 138 2.08 10.47 -0.73
N SER A 139 1.85 9.28 -1.30
CA SER A 139 1.68 8.05 -0.51
C SER A 139 2.94 7.73 0.30
N ARG A 140 4.13 7.83 -0.31
CA ARG A 140 5.42 7.65 0.38
C ARG A 140 5.64 8.68 1.47
N THR A 141 5.34 9.94 1.20
CA THR A 141 5.47 11.02 2.20
C THR A 141 4.54 10.80 3.39
N ILE A 142 3.29 10.45 3.18
CA ILE A 142 2.33 10.17 4.26
C ILE A 142 2.75 8.94 5.08
N LYS A 143 3.34 7.92 4.44
CA LYS A 143 3.88 6.73 5.12
C LYS A 143 5.05 7.04 6.07
N THR A 144 5.71 8.18 5.95
CA THR A 144 6.76 8.59 6.89
C THR A 144 6.21 8.93 8.29
N LEU A 145 4.91 9.20 8.41
CA LEU A 145 4.26 9.43 9.70
C LEU A 145 4.29 8.16 10.55
N ASP A 146 4.76 8.27 11.79
CA ASP A 146 4.97 7.12 12.68
C ASP A 146 3.72 6.25 12.92
N ALA A 147 2.52 6.84 12.91
CA ALA A 147 1.26 6.12 13.10
C ALA A 147 0.79 5.34 11.85
N VAL A 148 1.35 5.64 10.66
CA VAL A 148 0.90 5.11 9.37
C VAL A 148 1.70 3.85 9.01
N ASP A 149 0.99 2.79 8.66
CA ASP A 149 1.54 1.53 8.13
C ASP A 149 1.51 1.54 6.59
N HIS A 150 0.38 1.94 6.01
CA HIS A 150 0.19 2.05 4.57
C HIS A 150 -0.67 3.26 4.24
N ALA A 151 -0.38 3.94 3.14
CA ALA A 151 -1.19 5.05 2.64
C ALA A 151 -1.35 4.90 1.13
N ARG A 152 -2.54 5.23 0.62
CA ARG A 152 -2.84 5.28 -0.81
C ARG A 152 -3.56 6.57 -1.14
N VAL A 153 -3.06 7.28 -2.15
CA VAL A 153 -3.61 8.56 -2.59
C VAL A 153 -4.19 8.43 -3.99
N HIS A 154 -5.42 8.89 -4.16
CA HIS A 154 -6.08 9.04 -5.45
C HIS A 154 -6.35 10.53 -5.70
N LEU A 155 -5.86 11.01 -6.83
CA LEU A 155 -6.03 12.41 -7.27
C LEU A 155 -6.91 12.46 -8.50
N VAL A 156 -7.81 13.45 -8.52
CA VAL A 156 -8.61 13.86 -9.67
C VAL A 156 -8.21 15.28 -10.01
N ILE A 157 -7.34 15.42 -11.03
CA ILE A 157 -6.84 16.72 -11.49
C ILE A 157 -7.62 17.09 -12.76
N PRO A 158 -8.39 18.19 -12.76
CA PRO A 158 -9.18 18.58 -13.92
C PRO A 158 -8.28 19.14 -15.02
N LYS A 159 -8.69 18.97 -16.28
CA LYS A 159 -7.97 19.51 -17.43
C LYS A 159 -8.16 21.02 -17.48
N GLN A 160 -7.06 21.78 -17.52
CA GLN A 160 -7.14 23.21 -17.79
C GLN A 160 -7.54 23.43 -19.27
N THR A 161 -8.53 24.27 -19.50
CA THR A 161 -8.91 24.70 -20.85
C THR A 161 -9.00 26.23 -20.87
N LEU A 162 -8.63 26.84 -22.00
CA LEU A 162 -8.58 28.30 -22.14
C LEU A 162 -9.96 28.95 -22.26
N PHE A 163 -11.03 28.15 -22.25
CA PHE A 163 -12.40 28.60 -22.57
C PHE A 163 -13.34 28.58 -21.37
N ILE A 164 -12.87 28.19 -20.17
CA ILE A 164 -13.72 28.13 -18.98
C ILE A 164 -13.42 29.33 -18.08
N ARG A 165 -14.49 30.07 -17.74
CA ARG A 165 -14.45 31.27 -16.89
C ARG A 165 -14.13 30.93 -15.43
N GLU A 166 -14.54 29.77 -14.95
CA GLU A 166 -14.23 29.23 -13.62
C GLU A 166 -13.30 28.02 -13.70
N LYS A 167 -12.17 28.08 -12.99
CA LYS A 167 -11.25 26.93 -12.95
C LYS A 167 -11.92 25.75 -12.23
N PRO A 168 -12.03 24.56 -12.87
CA PRO A 168 -12.56 23.38 -12.20
C PRO A 168 -11.68 23.01 -11.00
N LYS A 169 -12.30 22.65 -9.88
CA LYS A 169 -11.61 22.20 -8.66
C LYS A 169 -11.27 20.71 -8.75
N GLY A 170 -10.05 20.36 -8.37
CA GLY A 170 -9.61 18.98 -8.21
C GLY A 170 -10.08 18.38 -6.89
N LYS A 171 -9.95 17.06 -6.78
CA LYS A 171 -10.34 16.29 -5.58
C LYS A 171 -9.26 15.26 -5.24
N ALA A 172 -9.15 14.94 -3.97
CA ALA A 172 -8.26 13.89 -3.48
C ALA A 172 -8.97 12.96 -2.50
N SER A 173 -8.60 11.68 -2.53
CA SER A 173 -8.96 10.69 -1.53
C SER A 173 -7.70 10.00 -1.03
N VAL A 174 -7.54 9.93 0.29
CA VAL A 174 -6.40 9.34 0.98
C VAL A 174 -6.92 8.22 1.85
N THR A 175 -6.54 6.98 1.53
CA THR A 175 -6.83 5.81 2.38
C THR A 175 -5.62 5.51 3.25
N ILE A 176 -5.84 5.34 4.55
CA ILE A 176 -4.78 5.11 5.52
C ILE A 176 -5.04 3.83 6.31
N LYS A 177 -3.99 3.00 6.41
CA LYS A 177 -3.89 1.91 7.37
C LYS A 177 -2.93 2.34 8.47
N THR A 178 -3.39 2.31 9.72
CA THR A 178 -2.53 2.59 10.88
C THR A 178 -1.81 1.34 11.38
N LYS A 179 -0.68 1.54 12.05
CA LYS A 179 0.03 0.44 12.74
C LYS A 179 -0.83 -0.12 13.88
N ALA A 180 -0.61 -1.38 14.24
CA ALA A 180 -1.34 -2.03 15.32
C ALA A 180 -1.26 -1.23 16.63
N GLY A 181 -2.41 -0.93 17.24
CA GLY A 181 -2.50 -0.16 18.47
C GLY A 181 -2.27 1.35 18.33
N LYS A 182 -2.04 1.87 17.12
CA LYS A 182 -1.92 3.31 16.85
C LYS A 182 -3.15 3.87 16.14
N THR A 183 -3.47 5.12 16.45
CA THR A 183 -4.52 5.91 15.81
C THR A 183 -3.94 7.24 15.36
N LEU A 184 -4.50 7.82 14.29
CA LEU A 184 -4.17 9.18 13.90
C LEU A 184 -4.93 10.16 14.80
N ASN A 185 -4.24 11.18 15.28
CA ASN A 185 -4.89 12.31 15.94
C ASN A 185 -5.34 13.36 14.92
N GLU A 186 -6.22 14.28 15.34
CA GLU A 186 -6.80 15.28 14.45
C GLU A 186 -5.73 16.19 13.81
N LYS A 187 -4.67 16.54 14.55
CA LYS A 187 -3.56 17.33 14.00
C LYS A 187 -2.83 16.61 12.86
N GLN A 188 -2.61 15.30 12.98
CA GLN A 188 -2.00 14.49 11.93
C GLN A 188 -2.91 14.39 10.71
N VAL A 189 -4.22 14.22 10.92
CA VAL A 189 -5.19 14.19 9.81
C VAL A 189 -5.23 15.53 9.08
N GLN A 190 -5.29 16.65 9.81
CA GLN A 190 -5.25 17.99 9.22
C GLN A 190 -3.92 18.26 8.51
N GLY A 191 -2.80 17.77 9.06
CA GLY A 191 -1.50 17.81 8.38
C GLY A 191 -1.51 17.07 7.04
N ILE A 192 -2.14 15.90 6.98
CA ILE A 192 -2.31 15.13 5.74
C ILE A 192 -3.19 15.88 4.72
N VAL A 193 -4.31 16.44 5.17
CA VAL A 193 -5.19 17.27 4.32
C VAL A 193 -4.42 18.44 3.74
N HIS A 194 -3.69 19.17 4.58
CA HIS A 194 -2.94 20.34 4.16
C HIS A 194 -1.80 19.98 3.21
N LEU A 195 -1.04 18.91 3.50
CA LEU A 195 0.01 18.39 2.63
C LEU A 195 -0.53 18.09 1.22
N VAL A 196 -1.64 17.36 1.12
CA VAL A 196 -2.22 17.00 -0.18
C VAL A 196 -2.75 18.22 -0.92
N SER A 197 -3.48 19.11 -0.24
CA SER A 197 -4.05 20.31 -0.86
C SER A 197 -2.99 21.30 -1.35
N SER A 198 -1.86 21.40 -0.65
CA SER A 198 -0.75 22.30 -1.03
C SER A 198 0.18 21.70 -2.09
N SER A 199 0.22 20.37 -2.21
CA SER A 199 1.09 19.67 -3.17
C SER A 199 0.50 19.56 -4.57
N VAL A 200 -0.81 19.82 -4.75
CA VAL A 200 -1.50 19.63 -6.02
C VAL A 200 -2.32 20.87 -6.37
N GLU A 201 -2.02 21.47 -7.52
CA GLU A 201 -2.76 22.65 -7.99
C GLU A 201 -4.25 22.34 -8.19
N GLY A 202 -5.10 23.25 -7.72
CA GLY A 202 -6.55 23.17 -7.90
C GLY A 202 -7.28 22.29 -6.88
N ILE A 203 -6.57 21.66 -5.93
CA ILE A 203 -7.18 20.93 -4.82
C ILE A 203 -7.22 21.82 -3.58
N THR A 204 -8.41 22.04 -3.02
CA THR A 204 -8.58 22.74 -1.74
C THR A 204 -8.70 21.75 -0.59
N ALA A 205 -8.43 22.18 0.65
CA ALA A 205 -8.52 21.33 1.84
C ALA A 205 -9.88 20.62 1.96
N ASP A 206 -10.98 21.33 1.67
CA ASP A 206 -12.35 20.79 1.72
C ASP A 206 -12.61 19.68 0.69
N ASN A 207 -11.78 19.60 -0.35
CA ASN A 207 -11.86 18.58 -1.40
C ASN A 207 -10.90 17.39 -1.17
N VAL A 208 -10.30 17.30 0.02
CA VAL A 208 -9.46 16.16 0.43
C VAL A 208 -10.21 15.33 1.46
N ALA A 209 -10.54 14.10 1.08
CA ALA A 209 -11.09 13.11 1.99
C ALA A 209 -9.98 12.17 2.49
N VAL A 210 -9.88 11.96 3.79
CA VAL A 210 -8.99 11.01 4.44
C VAL A 210 -9.85 9.96 5.13
N VAL A 211 -9.65 8.69 4.79
CA VAL A 211 -10.44 7.56 5.29
C VAL A 211 -9.51 6.47 5.86
N ASP A 212 -9.97 5.74 6.86
CA ASP A 212 -9.29 4.54 7.31
C ASP A 212 -9.68 3.29 6.49
N VAL A 213 -8.94 2.19 6.67
CA VAL A 213 -9.24 0.90 6.02
C VAL A 213 -10.58 0.27 6.43
N LYS A 214 -11.22 0.76 7.50
CA LYS A 214 -12.54 0.32 7.96
C LYS A 214 -13.67 1.17 7.35
N GLY A 215 -13.34 2.17 6.54
CA GLY A 215 -14.29 3.08 5.91
C GLY A 215 -14.68 4.27 6.77
N ASN A 216 -14.02 4.51 7.91
CA ASN A 216 -14.28 5.68 8.74
C ASN A 216 -13.64 6.92 8.10
N LEU A 217 -14.44 7.96 7.91
CA LEU A 217 -13.95 9.26 7.48
C LEU A 217 -13.19 9.93 8.63
N LEU A 218 -11.91 10.20 8.41
CA LEU A 218 -11.02 10.85 9.37
C LEU A 218 -10.96 12.38 9.15
N SER A 219 -11.04 12.83 7.90
CA SER A 219 -11.08 14.26 7.54
C SER A 219 -12.49 14.84 7.58
N GLY A 220 -12.67 16.10 7.97
CA GLY A 220 -13.99 16.75 7.91
C GLY A 220 -14.82 16.62 9.19
N SER A 221 -14.16 16.48 10.34
CA SER A 221 -14.78 16.54 11.67
C SER A 221 -15.50 17.86 11.99
N GLN A 222 -15.31 18.93 11.20
CA GLN A 222 -15.83 20.25 11.57
C GLN A 222 -17.03 20.79 10.79
N GLU A 223 -17.24 20.46 9.51
CA GLU A 223 -18.34 21.07 8.73
C GLU A 223 -19.50 20.10 8.45
N MET A 224 -19.23 18.88 8.01
CA MET A 224 -20.28 17.89 7.76
C MET A 224 -20.80 17.25 9.06
N ASN A 225 -19.97 17.25 10.11
CA ASN A 225 -20.35 16.94 11.48
C ASN A 225 -20.88 18.16 12.25
N ALA A 226 -20.84 19.38 11.73
CA ALA A 226 -21.28 20.55 12.48
C ALA A 226 -22.78 20.48 12.79
N GLY A 227 -23.61 20.05 11.83
CA GLY A 227 -25.06 19.91 12.04
C GLY A 227 -25.41 18.79 13.03
N ALA A 228 -24.78 17.61 12.88
CA ALA A 228 -25.04 16.45 13.73
C ALA A 228 -24.41 16.57 15.12
N ALA A 229 -23.18 17.09 15.22
CA ALA A 229 -22.49 17.34 16.49
C ALA A 229 -23.10 18.52 17.26
N ARG A 230 -23.48 19.63 16.59
CA ARG A 230 -24.24 20.72 17.26
C ARG A 230 -25.61 20.22 17.74
N SER A 231 -26.31 19.42 16.94
CA SER A 231 -27.58 18.81 17.38
C SER A 231 -27.39 17.93 18.62
N SER A 232 -26.32 17.13 18.66
CA SER A 232 -26.01 16.32 19.84
C SER A 232 -25.62 17.15 21.07
N SER A 233 -24.84 18.22 20.88
CA SER A 233 -24.43 19.14 21.95
C SER A 233 -25.61 19.94 22.49
N ASN A 234 -26.46 20.48 21.63
CA ASN A 234 -27.66 21.24 22.00
C ASN A 234 -28.66 20.34 22.74
N TYR A 235 -28.83 19.08 22.30
CA TYR A 235 -29.67 18.10 23.00
C TYR A 235 -29.14 17.76 24.40
N GLN A 236 -27.82 17.56 24.54
CA GLN A 236 -27.20 17.34 25.85
C GLN A 236 -27.34 18.55 26.77
N HIS A 237 -27.23 19.77 26.22
CA HIS A 237 -27.43 21.00 26.98
C HIS A 237 -28.87 21.13 27.47
N LYS A 238 -29.86 20.89 26.59
CA LYS A 238 -31.28 20.84 26.95
C LYS A 238 -31.58 19.82 28.06
N ARG A 239 -31.08 18.59 27.93
CA ARG A 239 -31.21 17.54 28.95
C ARG A 239 -30.66 17.96 30.31
N ARG A 240 -29.51 18.65 30.33
CA ARG A 240 -28.87 19.12 31.57
C ARG A 240 -29.72 20.18 32.26
N VAL A 241 -30.20 21.17 31.50
CA VAL A 241 -31.09 22.22 32.02
C VAL A 241 -32.39 21.62 32.57
N GLU A 242 -33.00 20.68 31.84
CA GLU A 242 -34.22 19.99 32.29
C GLU A 242 -34.00 19.23 33.60
N GLN A 243 -32.90 18.47 33.72
CA GLN A 243 -32.57 17.72 34.94
C GLN A 243 -32.25 18.63 36.13
N GLU A 244 -31.54 19.72 35.89
CA GLU A 244 -31.20 20.69 36.92
C GLU A 244 -32.45 21.37 37.48
N LEU A 245 -33.35 21.81 36.60
CA LEU A 245 -34.64 22.39 36.99
C LEU A 245 -35.53 21.38 37.71
N GLU A 246 -35.59 20.14 37.21
CA GLU A 246 -36.34 19.06 37.88
C GLU A 246 -35.85 18.84 39.31
N LYS A 247 -34.52 18.78 39.50
CA LYS A 247 -33.91 18.63 40.82
C LYS A 247 -34.19 19.81 41.73
N ASN A 248 -34.12 21.04 41.22
CA ASN A 248 -34.39 22.25 42.00
C ASN A 248 -35.86 22.32 42.44
N ILE A 249 -36.80 21.94 41.56
CA ILE A 249 -38.22 21.87 41.88
C ILE A 249 -38.49 20.81 42.95
N LEU A 250 -37.90 19.61 42.79
CA LEU A 250 -38.02 18.55 43.79
C LEU A 250 -37.49 19.00 45.14
N ALA A 251 -36.27 19.56 45.20
CA ALA A 251 -35.68 20.03 46.45
C ALA A 251 -36.54 21.10 47.15
N MET A 252 -37.14 22.02 46.38
CA MET A 252 -38.01 23.06 46.94
C MET A 252 -39.32 22.51 47.49
N LEU A 253 -39.93 21.54 46.80
CA LEU A 253 -41.23 20.99 47.18
C LEU A 253 -41.13 19.88 48.23
N GLU A 254 -40.02 19.13 48.27
CA GLU A 254 -39.78 18.10 49.28
C GLU A 254 -39.57 18.70 50.68
N ASP A 255 -39.02 19.91 50.80
CA ASP A 255 -38.84 20.59 52.09
C ASP A 255 -40.18 20.94 52.76
N ALA A 256 -41.22 21.20 51.95
CA ALA A 256 -42.56 21.53 52.44
C ALA A 256 -43.50 20.32 52.55
N LEU A 257 -43.37 19.32 51.67
CA LEU A 257 -44.35 18.23 51.50
C LEU A 257 -43.83 16.86 51.94
N GLY A 258 -42.53 16.73 52.24
CA GLY A 258 -41.89 15.47 52.61
C GLY A 258 -41.33 14.69 51.41
N GLN A 259 -40.26 13.93 51.67
CA GLN A 259 -39.49 13.23 50.64
C GLN A 259 -40.31 12.17 49.91
N GLY A 260 -40.24 12.14 48.58
CA GLY A 260 -40.93 11.15 47.74
C GLY A 260 -42.43 11.38 47.53
N MET A 261 -43.01 12.47 48.05
CA MET A 261 -44.43 12.82 47.87
C MET A 261 -44.70 13.65 46.60
N VAL A 262 -43.66 14.01 45.85
CA VAL A 262 -43.73 14.92 44.70
C VAL A 262 -43.00 14.33 43.50
N ILE A 263 -43.58 14.49 42.31
CA ILE A 263 -42.95 14.14 41.03
C ILE A 263 -42.93 15.41 40.18
N ALA A 264 -41.74 15.83 39.76
CA ALA A 264 -41.56 16.95 38.83
C ALA A 264 -41.18 16.43 37.45
N ARG A 265 -41.66 17.08 36.40
CA ARG A 265 -41.23 16.82 35.02
C ARG A 265 -41.07 18.15 34.31
N VAL A 266 -39.90 18.39 33.74
CA VAL A 266 -39.55 19.64 33.08
C VAL A 266 -39.29 19.38 31.60
N THR A 267 -39.76 20.27 30.75
CA THR A 267 -39.40 20.33 29.34
C THR A 267 -39.02 21.76 29.02
N ALA A 268 -37.83 21.97 28.47
CA ALA A 268 -37.32 23.30 28.16
C ALA A 268 -37.33 23.52 26.66
N ASP A 269 -37.79 24.68 26.21
CA ASP A 269 -37.57 25.15 24.85
C ASP A 269 -36.38 26.12 24.86
N LEU A 270 -35.35 25.82 24.08
CA LEU A 270 -34.08 26.55 24.08
C LEU A 270 -33.76 26.97 22.65
N ASP A 271 -33.63 28.29 22.46
CA ASP A 271 -33.20 28.86 21.20
C ASP A 271 -31.67 28.97 21.17
N PHE A 272 -31.06 28.44 20.11
CA PHE A 272 -29.61 28.36 19.92
C PHE A 272 -29.15 29.17 18.70
N GLU A 273 -29.85 30.25 18.38
CA GLU A 273 -29.52 31.14 17.27
C GLU A 273 -28.12 31.77 17.46
N LYS A 274 -27.26 31.61 16.46
CA LYS A 274 -25.91 32.19 16.44
C LYS A 274 -25.90 33.32 15.40
N ASN A 275 -25.76 34.55 15.86
CA ASN A 275 -25.70 35.72 14.98
C ASN A 275 -24.22 36.02 14.64
N ASP A 276 -23.80 35.71 13.43
CA ASP A 276 -22.47 36.04 12.93
C ASP A 276 -22.55 37.42 12.23
N GLN A 277 -21.99 38.44 12.88
CA GLN A 277 -21.97 39.82 12.37
C GLN A 277 -20.61 40.10 11.70
N THR A 278 -20.63 40.35 10.39
CA THR A 278 -19.46 40.82 9.65
C THR A 278 -19.54 42.34 9.54
N GLU A 279 -18.56 43.03 10.11
CA GLU A 279 -18.43 44.49 10.04
C GLU A 279 -17.38 44.85 8.98
N GLU A 280 -17.82 45.45 7.87
CA GLU A 280 -16.91 46.07 6.90
C GLU A 280 -16.83 47.58 7.18
N ILE A 281 -15.70 48.02 7.73
CA ILE A 281 -15.41 49.44 7.93
C ILE A 281 -14.84 49.98 6.62
N TYR A 282 -15.61 50.81 5.92
CA TYR A 282 -15.13 51.60 4.79
C TYR A 282 -14.61 52.93 5.30
N ASP A 283 -13.28 53.10 5.29
CA ASP A 283 -12.61 54.38 5.57
C ASP A 283 -12.14 55.02 4.25
N PRO A 284 -12.93 55.94 3.66
CA PRO A 284 -12.58 56.63 2.43
C PRO A 284 -11.48 57.70 2.57
N ASP A 285 -11.08 58.06 3.80
CA ASP A 285 -10.06 59.08 4.08
C ASP A 285 -8.66 58.48 4.35
N SER A 286 -8.56 57.14 4.38
CA SER A 286 -7.28 56.43 4.45
C SER A 286 -6.53 56.56 3.13
N ALA A 287 -5.85 57.68 2.96
CA ALA A 287 -4.95 57.94 1.85
C ALA A 287 -3.77 56.95 1.89
N VAL A 288 -3.88 55.85 1.14
CA VAL A 288 -2.77 54.91 0.96
C VAL A 288 -1.69 55.59 0.11
N ILE A 289 -0.59 55.96 0.75
CA ILE A 289 0.59 56.52 0.09
C ILE A 289 1.20 55.43 -0.79
N ARG A 290 1.10 55.59 -2.11
CA ARG A 290 1.75 54.70 -3.08
C ARG A 290 3.27 54.98 -3.06
N SER A 291 4.07 53.93 -2.87
CA SER A 291 5.52 53.90 -3.12
C SER A 291 5.80 53.18 -4.43
#